data_AF-A0A822HS76-F1
#
_entry.id   AF-A0A822HS76-F1
#
_cell.length_a   1.000
_cell.length_b   1.000
_cell.length_c   1.000
_cell.angle_alpha   90.00
_cell.angle_beta   90.00
_cell.angle_gamma   90.00
#
_symmetry.space_group_name_H-M   'P 1'
#
loop_
_entity.id
_entity.type
_entity.pdbx_description
1 polymer ?
#
loop_
_entity_poly.entity_id
_entity_poly.type
_entity_poly.pdbx_seq_one_letter_code
_entity_poly.pdbx_strand_id
1 'polypeptide(L)'
;MPTEHTGLVRESYLWKLMLKRSVTIGDKFFHVPTGSYNHDIFTLIWGQTMAALSFVFEKSNYDLVIEKSIQGFNKCARIAAYYYMSDVFDNLVISLCKFTTLLNNREVNFI
;
A
#
# COMPACT_ATOMS: atom_id res chain seq x y z
N MET A 1 -25.81 -16.45 -16.76
CA MET A 1 -25.69 -16.83 -15.33
C MET A 1 -24.65 -15.89 -14.71
N PRO A 2 -24.78 -15.34 -13.48
CA PRO A 2 -23.91 -14.22 -13.03
C PRO A 2 -22.42 -14.58 -12.89
N THR A 3 -22.07 -15.86 -12.99
CA THR A 3 -20.71 -16.41 -12.97
C THR A 3 -19.93 -16.20 -14.27
N GLU A 4 -20.58 -15.78 -15.36
CA GLU A 4 -19.95 -15.62 -16.69
C GLU A 4 -19.31 -14.24 -16.92
N HIS A 5 -19.51 -13.29 -16.01
CA HIS A 5 -18.99 -11.93 -16.16
C HIS A 5 -17.71 -11.72 -15.34
N THR A 6 -16.65 -11.21 -15.96
CA THR A 6 -15.41 -10.78 -15.30
C THR A 6 -15.35 -9.24 -15.23
N GLY A 7 -14.60 -8.67 -14.29
CA GLY A 7 -14.39 -7.21 -14.15
C GLY A 7 -15.51 -6.45 -13.42
N LEU A 8 -15.62 -5.15 -13.71
CA LEU A 8 -16.43 -4.16 -12.97
C LEU A 8 -17.92 -4.52 -12.80
N VAL A 9 -18.50 -5.22 -13.77
CA VAL A 9 -19.92 -5.66 -13.73
C VAL A 9 -20.13 -6.71 -12.65
N ARG A 10 -19.20 -7.67 -12.53
CA ARG A 10 -19.20 -8.69 -11.47
C ARG A 10 -19.02 -8.04 -10.11
N GLU A 11 -18.08 -7.12 -9.98
CA GLU A 11 -17.84 -6.40 -8.73
C GLU A 11 -19.08 -5.60 -8.29
N SER A 12 -19.72 -4.90 -9.23
CA SER A 12 -20.97 -4.17 -8.99
C SER A 12 -22.12 -5.09 -8.56
N TYR A 13 -22.21 -6.28 -9.16
CA TYR A 13 -23.19 -7.29 -8.76
C TYR A 13 -22.88 -7.88 -7.37
N LEU A 14 -21.62 -8.25 -7.10
CA LEU A 14 -21.17 -8.76 -5.81
C LEU A 14 -21.40 -7.74 -4.70
N TRP A 15 -21.16 -6.46 -4.96
CA TRP A 15 -21.47 -5.36 -4.05
C TRP A 15 -22.99 -5.28 -3.77
N LYS A 16 -23.82 -5.31 -4.80
CA LYS A 16 -25.30 -5.35 -4.64
C LYS A 16 -25.75 -6.59 -3.87
N LEU A 17 -25.13 -7.75 -4.10
CA LEU A 17 -25.43 -8.98 -3.39
C LEU A 17 -25.01 -8.89 -1.91
N MET A 18 -23.84 -8.31 -1.63
CA MET A 18 -23.36 -8.04 -0.27
C MET A 18 -24.33 -7.09 0.45
N LEU A 19 -24.76 -5.99 -0.19
CA LEU A 19 -25.77 -5.06 0.35
C LEU A 19 -27.14 -5.73 0.58
N LYS A 20 -27.53 -6.68 -0.28
CA LYS A 20 -28.77 -7.45 -0.08
C LYS A 20 -28.63 -8.43 1.09
N ARG A 21 -27.48 -9.09 1.22
CA ARG A 21 -27.17 -9.99 2.34
C ARG A 21 -27.05 -9.23 3.66
N SER A 22 -26.58 -7.98 3.64
CA SER A 22 -26.51 -7.16 4.86
C SER A 22 -27.88 -6.80 5.44
N VAL A 23 -28.95 -6.93 4.64
CA VAL A 23 -30.34 -6.73 5.08
C VAL A 23 -30.96 -8.03 5.63
N THR A 24 -30.40 -9.20 5.31
CA THR A 24 -30.97 -10.50 5.70
C THR A 24 -30.27 -11.07 6.94
N ILE A 25 -30.98 -11.03 8.07
CA ILE A 25 -30.90 -11.89 9.28
C ILE A 25 -29.49 -12.40 9.64
N GLY A 26 -28.81 -11.67 10.53
CA GLY A 26 -27.71 -12.20 11.34
C GLY A 26 -26.72 -11.15 11.80
N ASP A 27 -26.22 -10.34 10.87
CA ASP A 27 -25.12 -9.41 11.14
C ASP A 27 -25.60 -7.96 11.09
N LYS A 28 -25.45 -7.25 12.22
CA LYS A 28 -25.68 -5.80 12.28
C LYS A 28 -24.51 -5.11 11.57
N PHE A 29 -24.78 -4.50 10.43
CA PHE A 29 -23.82 -3.62 9.78
C PHE A 29 -23.88 -2.25 10.43
N PHE A 30 -22.74 -1.76 10.91
CA PHE A 30 -22.64 -0.43 11.49
C PHE A 30 -22.10 0.54 10.45
N HIS A 31 -22.73 1.70 10.32
CA HIS A 31 -22.12 2.81 9.61
C HIS A 31 -20.92 3.28 10.43
N VAL A 32 -19.73 3.13 9.87
CA VAL A 32 -18.48 3.51 10.52
C VAL A 32 -18.05 4.88 10.00
N PRO A 33 -17.66 5.82 10.88
CA PRO A 33 -17.15 7.12 10.45
C PRO A 33 -15.99 6.97 9.47
N THR A 34 -15.94 7.84 8.46
CA THR A 34 -14.90 7.81 7.43
C THR A 34 -13.51 7.80 8.07
N GLY A 35 -12.71 6.79 7.73
CA GLY A 35 -11.33 6.67 8.16
C GLY A 35 -11.10 5.96 9.50
N SER A 36 -12.14 5.45 10.16
CA SER A 36 -11.98 4.77 11.47
C SER A 36 -11.04 3.57 11.44
N TYR A 37 -10.91 2.89 10.29
CA TYR A 37 -10.02 1.73 10.11
C TYR A 37 -8.79 2.03 9.25
N ASN A 38 -8.55 3.28 8.88
CA ASN A 38 -7.42 3.61 8.00
C ASN A 38 -6.08 3.20 8.63
N HIS A 39 -5.93 3.40 9.94
CA HIS A 39 -4.77 2.96 10.71
C HIS A 39 -4.58 1.44 10.60
N ASP A 40 -5.62 0.67 10.92
CA ASP A 40 -5.54 -0.80 10.99
C ASP A 40 -5.33 -1.42 9.60
N ILE A 41 -6.05 -0.89 8.60
CA ILE A 41 -5.87 -1.29 7.21
C ILE A 41 -4.44 -0.99 6.76
N PHE A 42 -3.91 0.20 7.05
CA PHE A 42 -2.54 0.54 6.69
C PHE A 42 -1.52 -0.36 7.41
N THR A 43 -1.73 -0.64 8.69
CA THR A 43 -0.91 -1.57 9.49
C THR A 43 -0.85 -2.97 8.88
N LEU A 44 -1.94 -3.43 8.24
CA LEU A 44 -1.99 -4.71 7.54
C LEU A 44 -1.26 -4.71 6.19
N ILE A 45 -1.24 -3.59 5.46
CA ILE A 45 -0.80 -3.56 4.06
C ILE A 45 0.54 -2.87 3.82
N TRP A 46 1.08 -2.11 4.78
CA TRP A 46 2.28 -1.30 4.54
C TRP A 46 3.48 -2.15 4.14
N GLY A 47 3.68 -3.30 4.76
CA GLY A 47 4.83 -4.18 4.49
C GLY A 47 4.84 -4.73 3.07
N GLN A 48 3.72 -5.29 2.61
CA GLN A 48 3.58 -5.77 1.23
C GLN A 48 3.65 -4.63 0.21
N THR A 49 3.12 -3.46 0.56
CA THR A 49 3.19 -2.26 -0.29
C THR A 49 4.62 -1.78 -0.45
N MET A 50 5.38 -1.71 0.64
CA MET A 50 6.80 -1.35 0.62
C MET A 50 7.64 -2.35 -0.16
N ALA A 51 7.39 -3.66 -0.02
CA ALA A 51 8.08 -4.68 -0.79
C ALA A 51 7.83 -4.52 -2.30
N ALA A 52 6.58 -4.29 -2.70
CA ALA A 52 6.22 -4.05 -4.10
C ALA A 52 6.86 -2.77 -4.65
N LEU A 53 6.81 -1.66 -3.90
CA LEU A 53 7.44 -0.40 -4.29
C LEU A 53 8.96 -0.54 -4.42
N SER A 54 9.59 -1.26 -3.49
CA SER A 54 11.03 -1.56 -3.49
C SER A 54 11.42 -2.35 -4.72
N PHE A 55 10.67 -3.41 -5.04
CA PHE A 55 10.91 -4.23 -6.24
C PHE A 55 10.75 -3.42 -7.53
N VAL A 56 9.68 -2.62 -7.65
CA VAL A 56 9.46 -1.76 -8.82
C VAL A 56 10.59 -0.73 -8.94
N PHE A 57 11.01 -0.13 -7.83
CA PHE A 57 12.09 0.84 -7.80
C PHE A 57 13.41 0.22 -8.29
N GLU A 58 13.77 -0.96 -7.78
CA GLU A 58 15.02 -1.65 -8.11
C GLU A 58 15.05 -2.19 -9.54
N LYS A 59 13.91 -2.71 -10.04
CA LYS A 59 13.87 -3.40 -11.33
C LYS A 59 13.55 -2.49 -12.51
N SER A 60 13.11 -1.26 -12.27
CA SER A 60 12.70 -0.34 -13.33
C SER A 60 13.88 0.44 -13.91
N ASN A 61 13.93 0.54 -15.25
CA ASN A 61 14.88 1.38 -15.99
C ASN A 61 14.20 2.62 -16.61
N TYR A 62 12.92 2.85 -16.27
CA TYR A 62 12.13 3.95 -16.82
C TYR A 62 11.96 5.02 -15.75
N ASP A 63 12.47 6.23 -16.02
CA ASP A 63 12.44 7.36 -15.07
C ASP A 63 11.02 7.63 -14.55
N LEU A 64 10.01 7.52 -15.41
CA LEU A 64 8.61 7.70 -15.03
C LEU A 64 8.17 6.68 -13.96
N VAL A 65 8.60 5.42 -14.06
CA VAL A 65 8.23 4.36 -13.11
C VAL A 65 8.95 4.57 -11.78
N ILE A 66 10.22 4.97 -11.83
CA ILE A 66 11.02 5.34 -10.65
C ILE A 66 10.34 6.51 -9.92
N GLU A 67 9.97 7.57 -10.64
CA GLU A 67 9.27 8.74 -10.06
C GLU A 67 7.95 8.32 -9.39
N LYS A 68 7.16 7.46 -10.04
CA LYS A 68 5.91 6.94 -9.47
C LYS A 68 6.15 6.11 -8.20
N SER A 69 7.23 5.33 -8.16
CA SER A 69 7.60 4.58 -6.96
C SER A 69 8.00 5.52 -5.81
N ILE A 70 8.78 6.57 -6.08
CA ILE A 70 9.12 7.62 -5.10
C ILE A 70 7.86 8.31 -4.55
N GLN A 71 6.91 8.66 -5.43
CA GLN A 71 5.62 9.21 -5.01
C GLN A 71 4.84 8.23 -4.11
N GLY A 72 4.94 6.92 -4.39
CA GLY A 72 4.38 5.86 -3.54
C GLY A 72 5.00 5.85 -2.14
N PHE A 73 6.33 5.83 -2.05
CA PHE A 73 7.05 5.91 -0.77
C PHE A 73 6.67 7.16 0.03
N ASN A 74 6.57 8.32 -0.62
CA ASN A 74 6.19 9.57 0.04
C ASN A 74 4.75 9.52 0.60
N LYS A 75 3.81 8.90 -0.14
CA LYS A 75 2.45 8.67 0.37
C LYS A 75 2.44 7.76 1.60
N CYS A 76 3.20 6.67 1.59
CA CYS A 76 3.34 5.79 2.75
C CYS A 76 3.93 6.53 3.96
N ALA A 77 4.95 7.35 3.74
CA ALA A 77 5.58 8.16 4.79
C ALA A 77 4.60 9.16 5.42
N ARG A 78 3.79 9.84 4.60
CA ARG A 78 2.76 10.78 5.10
C ARG A 78 1.69 10.09 5.93
N ILE A 79 1.25 8.89 5.52
CA ILE A 79 0.27 8.11 6.27
C ILE A 79 0.88 7.64 7.60
N ALA A 80 2.09 7.09 7.58
CA ALA A 80 2.80 6.66 8.79
C ALA A 80 3.00 7.81 9.78
N ALA A 81 3.41 8.99 9.29
CA ALA A 81 3.57 10.19 10.12
C ALA A 81 2.24 10.69 10.70
N TYR A 82 1.16 10.67 9.91
CA TYR A 82 -0.17 11.07 10.38
C TYR A 82 -0.68 10.18 11.51
N TYR A 83 -0.38 8.89 11.45
CA TYR A 83 -0.78 7.89 12.43
C TYR A 83 0.26 7.61 13.53
N TYR A 84 1.36 8.37 13.58
CA TYR A 84 2.46 8.20 14.54
C TYR A 84 3.09 6.79 14.54
N MET A 85 3.15 6.16 13.37
CA MET A 85 3.70 4.82 13.18
C MET A 85 5.21 4.88 12.94
N SER A 86 5.98 5.21 13.98
CA SER A 86 7.43 5.40 13.89
C SER A 86 8.16 4.20 13.31
N ASP A 87 7.79 2.98 13.70
CA ASP A 87 8.42 1.75 13.18
C ASP A 87 8.27 1.62 11.66
N VAL A 88 7.10 1.98 11.11
CA VAL A 88 6.85 1.96 9.67
C VAL A 88 7.63 3.06 8.96
N PHE A 89 7.73 4.23 9.58
CA PHE A 89 8.51 5.34 9.06
C PHE A 89 10.01 5.02 9.03
N ASP A 90 10.56 4.42 10.08
CA ASP A 90 11.96 4.00 10.14
C ASP A 90 12.28 2.94 9.09
N ASN A 91 11.38 1.97 8.90
CA ASN A 91 11.51 0.98 7.82
C ASN A 91 11.52 1.64 6.44
N LEU A 92 10.68 2.66 6.20
CA LEU A 92 10.68 3.44 4.96
C LEU A 92 12.02 4.13 4.72
N VAL A 93 12.57 4.78 5.75
CA VAL A 93 13.86 5.47 5.68
C VAL A 93 14.96 4.45 5.38
N ILE A 94 15.02 3.32 6.09
CA ILE A 94 16.01 2.26 5.85
C ILE A 94 15.93 1.76 4.41
N SER A 95 14.74 1.49 3.87
CA SER A 95 14.58 1.05 2.48
C SER A 95 15.08 2.09 1.48
N LEU A 96 14.74 3.38 1.66
CA LEU A 96 15.23 4.44 0.78
C LEU A 96 16.76 4.65 0.87
N CYS A 97 17.32 4.53 2.08
CA CYS A 97 18.76 4.63 2.29
C CYS A 97 19.55 3.49 1.63
N LYS A 98 18.97 2.29 1.53
CA LYS A 98 19.55 1.18 0.75
C LYS A 98 19.65 1.52 -0.73
N PHE A 99 18.58 2.11 -1.31
CA PHE A 99 18.55 2.46 -2.72
C PHE A 99 19.45 3.64 -3.11
N THR A 100 19.53 4.64 -2.24
CA THR A 100 20.37 5.83 -2.47
C THR A 100 21.84 5.58 -2.20
N THR A 101 22.22 4.35 -1.83
CA THR A 101 23.61 3.96 -1.52
C THR A 101 24.17 4.74 -0.31
N LEU A 102 23.33 5.46 0.45
CA LEU A 102 23.71 6.23 1.64
C LEU A 102 24.27 5.34 2.76
N LEU A 103 23.79 4.10 2.84
CA LEU A 103 24.29 3.09 3.79
C LEU A 103 25.48 2.29 3.25
N ASN A 104 25.73 2.35 1.94
CA ASN A 104 26.86 1.67 1.32
C ASN A 104 27.96 2.72 1.12
N ASN A 105 28.65 3.05 2.21
CA ASN A 105 29.85 3.85 2.17
C ASN A 105 30.78 3.22 1.11
N ARG A 106 31.06 3.96 0.05
CA ARG A 106 31.87 3.51 -1.08
C ARG A 106 33.13 2.79 -0.56
N GLU A 107 33.30 1.51 -0.90
CA GLU A 107 34.65 1.02 -1.17
C GLU A 107 35.10 1.68 -2.47
N VAL A 108 35.50 2.97 -2.40
CA VAL A 108 36.38 3.53 -3.42
C VAL A 108 37.72 2.85 -3.18
N ASN A 109 37.91 1.71 -3.83
CA ASN A 109 39.25 1.17 -4.05
C ASN A 109 40.00 2.20 -4.89
N PHE A 110 40.81 3.02 -4.22
CA PHE A 110 41.86 3.80 -4.86
C PHE A 110 42.96 2.81 -5.26
N ILE A 111 42.89 2.26 -6.48
CA ILE A 111 44.04 1.69 -7.19
C ILE A 111 43.93 2.09 -8.66
#